data_AF-A0A6J5WQT6-F1
#
_entry.id   AF-A0A6J5WQT6-F1
#
_cell.length_a   1.000
_cell.length_b   1.000
_cell.length_c   1.000
_cell.angle_alpha   90.00
_cell.angle_beta   90.00
_cell.angle_gamma   90.00
#
_symmetry.space_group_name_H-M   'P 1'
#
loop_
_entity.id
_entity.type
_entity.pdbx_description
1 polymer ?
#
loop_
_entity_poly.entity_id
_entity_poly.type
_entity_poly.pdbx_seq_one_letter_code
_entity_poly.pdbx_strand_id
1 'polypeptide(L)'
;MKPCLATYYPVIESSADGLALVDELRVAVCMAANLCIQNEGKNLQTSWNDFAIDVWKLLLNVSKVSSRDRVALTAINFLTTLSTSMDHNLFAGHLMITQICQDIVIPIVRLRDKDEELFKVNYIEFIKRDIASDIHIRQRIACEILKGIATNY
;
A
#
# COMPACT_ATOMS: atom_id res chain seq x y z
N MET A 1 11.24 -6.11 16.32
CA MET A 1 11.86 -4.87 15.78
C MET A 1 10.98 -3.70 16.22
N LYS A 2 11.51 -2.58 16.73
CA LYS A 2 10.66 -1.41 17.11
C LYS A 2 9.91 -0.88 15.87
N PRO A 3 8.66 -0.39 15.99
CA PRO A 3 7.82 -0.07 14.84
C PRO A 3 8.20 1.27 14.21
N CYS A 4 9.34 1.34 13.53
CA CYS A 4 9.85 2.59 12.93
C CYS A 4 8.95 3.13 11.81
N LEU A 5 8.19 2.25 11.12
CA LEU A 5 7.40 2.62 9.93
C LEU A 5 6.10 3.36 10.24
N ALA A 6 5.36 2.88 11.25
CA ALA A 6 4.07 3.45 11.65
C ALA A 6 4.21 4.58 12.68
N THR A 7 5.42 4.85 13.16
CA THR A 7 5.68 5.94 14.11
C THR A 7 5.53 7.29 13.42
N TYR A 8 4.81 8.20 14.09
CA TYR A 8 4.70 9.61 13.69
C TYR A 8 5.83 10.42 14.31
N TYR A 9 6.56 11.17 13.48
CA TYR A 9 7.68 12.01 13.92
C TYR A 9 7.32 13.50 13.88
N PRO A 10 6.61 14.05 14.89
CA PRO A 10 6.01 15.39 14.83
C PRO A 10 7.00 16.52 14.54
N VAL A 11 8.24 16.40 15.02
CA VAL A 11 9.29 17.43 14.83
C VAL A 11 9.76 17.51 13.39
N ILE A 12 9.74 16.40 12.66
CA ILE A 12 10.25 16.31 11.28
C ILE A 12 9.08 16.45 10.29
N GLU A 13 7.98 15.75 10.56
CA GLU A 13 6.79 15.71 9.71
C GLU A 13 5.95 17.00 9.77
N SER A 14 6.30 17.97 10.62
CA SER A 14 5.64 19.29 10.62
C SER A 14 6.01 20.16 9.42
N SER A 15 7.10 19.82 8.72
CA SER A 15 7.54 20.52 7.51
C SER A 15 7.26 19.67 6.26
N ALA A 16 7.00 20.32 5.12
CA ALA A 16 6.79 19.61 3.86
C ALA A 16 8.03 18.78 3.45
N ASP A 17 9.22 19.35 3.58
CA ASP A 17 10.49 18.69 3.25
C ASP A 17 10.77 17.51 4.18
N GLY A 18 10.52 17.68 5.47
CA GLY A 18 10.68 16.60 6.45
C GLY A 18 9.68 15.47 6.23
N LEU A 19 8.43 15.76 5.92
CA LEU A 19 7.45 14.74 5.55
C LEU A 19 7.86 13.97 4.29
N ALA A 20 8.35 14.66 3.26
CA ALA A 20 8.84 14.04 2.03
C ALA A 20 10.02 13.09 2.29
N LEU A 21 10.97 13.50 3.14
CA LEU A 21 12.11 12.67 3.55
C LEU A 21 11.66 11.40 4.28
N VAL A 22 10.72 11.52 5.22
CA VAL A 22 10.20 10.36 5.95
C VAL A 22 9.45 9.43 5.00
N ASP A 23 8.72 9.96 4.02
CA ASP A 23 8.03 9.17 3.01
C ASP A 23 9.00 8.44 2.07
N GLU A 24 10.11 9.06 1.70
CA GLU A 24 11.19 8.41 0.96
C GLU A 24 11.81 7.25 1.75
N LEU A 25 12.06 7.45 3.05
CA LEU A 25 12.55 6.38 3.92
C LEU A 25 11.54 5.23 4.00
N ARG A 26 10.25 5.53 4.20
CA ARG A 26 9.17 4.52 4.26
C ARG A 26 9.11 3.72 2.95
N VAL A 27 9.21 4.38 1.80
CA VAL A 27 9.29 3.72 0.48
C VAL A 27 10.52 2.81 0.39
N ALA A 28 11.70 3.32 0.71
CA ALA A 28 12.95 2.55 0.62
C ALA A 28 12.92 1.29 1.50
N VAL A 29 12.40 1.41 2.72
CA VAL A 29 12.27 0.27 3.65
C VAL A 29 11.28 -0.78 3.11
N CYS A 30 10.11 -0.36 2.61
CA CYS A 30 9.14 -1.29 2.01
C CYS A 30 9.71 -1.99 0.77
N MET A 31 10.46 -1.27 -0.09
CA MET A 31 11.10 -1.86 -1.27
C MET A 31 12.19 -2.88 -0.88
N ALA A 32 13.03 -2.55 0.10
CA ALA A 32 14.07 -3.45 0.59
C ALA A 32 13.46 -4.73 1.17
N ALA A 33 12.44 -4.60 2.01
CA ALA A 33 11.72 -5.74 2.56
C ALA A 33 11.10 -6.61 1.47
N ASN A 34 10.54 -5.99 0.43
CA ASN A 34 9.96 -6.71 -0.70
C ASN A 34 11.01 -7.52 -1.47
N LEU A 35 12.19 -6.93 -1.70
CA LEU A 35 13.31 -7.60 -2.34
C LEU A 35 13.82 -8.79 -1.50
N CYS A 36 13.86 -8.66 -0.17
CA CYS A 36 14.20 -9.76 0.73
C CYS A 36 13.23 -10.94 0.56
N ILE A 37 11.92 -10.69 0.55
CA ILE A 37 10.93 -11.78 0.36
C ILE A 37 11.09 -12.46 -1.00
N GLN A 38 11.39 -11.70 -2.06
CA GLN A 38 11.54 -12.26 -3.41
C GLN A 38 12.85 -13.02 -3.62
N ASN A 39 13.95 -12.56 -3.01
CA ASN A 39 15.27 -13.15 -3.22
C ASN A 39 15.57 -14.33 -2.28
N GLU A 40 14.83 -14.48 -1.18
CA GLU A 40 15.15 -15.51 -0.20
C GLU A 40 14.46 -16.84 -0.47
N GLY A 41 15.27 -17.78 -0.99
CA GLY A 41 14.96 -19.21 -0.92
C GLY A 41 14.94 -19.68 0.53
N LYS A 42 13.74 -19.84 1.11
CA LYS A 42 13.39 -20.66 2.28
C LYS A 42 14.10 -20.39 3.63
N ASN A 43 15.03 -19.45 3.76
CA ASN A 43 15.89 -19.32 4.95
C ASN A 43 15.47 -18.27 5.98
N LEU A 44 14.36 -17.56 5.79
CA LEU A 44 13.84 -16.66 6.82
C LEU A 44 13.08 -17.47 7.87
N GLN A 45 13.76 -17.82 8.96
CA GLN A 45 13.10 -18.20 10.23
C GLN A 45 12.37 -17.02 10.89
N THR A 46 12.47 -15.81 10.32
CA THR A 46 11.83 -14.61 10.85
C THR A 46 10.44 -14.47 10.27
N SER A 47 9.43 -14.55 11.12
CA SER A 47 8.06 -14.22 10.75
C SER A 47 7.94 -12.75 10.37
N TRP A 48 7.42 -12.48 9.18
CA TRP A 48 7.16 -11.12 8.67
C TRP A 48 5.91 -10.48 9.27
N ASN A 49 5.20 -11.20 10.16
CA ASN A 49 3.89 -10.80 10.66
C ASN A 49 3.89 -9.43 11.34
N ASP A 50 4.85 -9.19 12.24
CA ASP A 50 4.96 -7.90 12.94
C ASP A 50 5.22 -6.75 11.98
N PHE A 51 6.10 -6.95 11.00
CA PHE A 51 6.43 -5.94 10.00
C PHE A 51 5.24 -5.66 9.09
N ALA A 52 4.50 -6.68 8.69
CA ALA A 52 3.31 -6.52 7.88
C ALA A 52 2.18 -5.80 8.63
N ILE A 53 2.04 -6.02 9.94
CA ILE A 53 1.13 -5.24 10.80
C ILE A 53 1.55 -3.76 10.85
N ASP A 54 2.85 -3.45 10.88
CA ASP A 54 3.32 -2.06 10.84
C ASP A 54 3.08 -1.41 9.46
N VAL A 55 3.32 -2.14 8.37
CA VAL A 55 3.01 -1.69 7.01
C VAL A 55 1.51 -1.46 6.84
N TRP A 56 0.68 -2.32 7.43
CA TRP A 56 -0.76 -2.15 7.48
C TRP A 56 -1.17 -0.83 8.12
N LYS A 57 -0.69 -0.57 9.34
CA LYS A 57 -0.96 0.67 10.08
C LYS A 57 -0.49 1.90 9.32
N LEU A 58 0.67 1.81 8.66
CA LEU A 58 1.15 2.86 7.78
C LEU A 58 0.13 3.12 6.65
N LEU A 59 -0.35 2.06 6.00
CA LEU A 59 -1.27 2.16 4.88
C LEU A 59 -2.59 2.85 5.24
N LEU A 60 -3.16 2.53 6.41
CA LEU A 60 -4.37 3.20 6.93
C LEU A 60 -4.25 4.72 7.01
N ASN A 61 -3.03 5.21 7.22
CA ASN A 61 -2.74 6.64 7.34
C ASN A 61 -2.43 7.29 5.98
N VAL A 62 -1.73 6.59 5.09
CA VAL A 62 -1.28 7.18 3.81
C VAL A 62 -2.28 7.03 2.67
N SER A 63 -3.16 6.01 2.69
CA SER A 63 -4.11 5.73 1.59
C SER A 63 -5.13 6.85 1.35
N LYS A 64 -5.37 7.69 2.37
CA LYS A 64 -6.33 8.80 2.31
C LYS A 64 -5.75 10.08 1.71
N VAL A 65 -4.43 10.15 1.52
CA VAL A 65 -3.72 11.39 1.18
C VAL A 65 -3.04 11.24 -0.18
N SER A 66 -3.57 11.93 -1.20
CA SER A 66 -3.10 11.74 -2.58
C SER A 66 -1.63 12.10 -2.84
N SER A 67 -1.04 12.99 -2.04
CA SER A 67 0.39 13.31 -2.14
C SER A 67 1.30 12.17 -1.67
N ARG A 68 0.74 11.18 -0.96
CA ARG A 68 1.45 10.04 -0.38
C ARG A 68 1.14 8.73 -1.11
N ASP A 69 0.56 8.82 -2.31
CA ASP A 69 0.23 7.67 -3.17
C ASP A 69 1.45 6.76 -3.38
N ARG A 70 2.66 7.31 -3.52
CA ARG A 70 3.89 6.51 -3.69
C ARG A 70 4.14 5.57 -2.51
N VAL A 71 4.01 6.07 -1.28
CA VAL A 71 4.17 5.26 -0.06
C VAL A 71 3.10 4.16 -0.02
N ALA A 72 1.84 4.53 -0.30
CA ALA A 72 0.72 3.60 -0.30
C ALA A 72 0.93 2.45 -1.31
N LEU A 73 1.31 2.79 -2.56
CA LEU A 73 1.54 1.81 -3.61
C LEU A 73 2.68 0.85 -3.29
N THR A 74 3.80 1.35 -2.75
CA THR A 74 4.93 0.50 -2.35
C THR A 74 4.56 -0.42 -1.18
N ALA A 75 3.81 0.07 -0.20
CA ALA A 75 3.33 -0.73 0.92
C ALA A 75 2.37 -1.85 0.48
N ILE A 76 1.44 -1.57 -0.46
CA ILE A 76 0.55 -2.60 -1.02
C ILE A 76 1.35 -3.65 -1.77
N ASN A 77 2.31 -3.23 -2.59
CA ASN A 77 3.15 -4.17 -3.34
C ASN A 77 3.92 -5.13 -2.41
N PHE A 78 4.39 -4.65 -1.27
CA PHE A 78 4.97 -5.49 -0.22
C PHE A 78 3.96 -6.50 0.32
N LEU A 79 2.76 -6.06 0.72
CA LEU A 79 1.73 -6.95 1.27
C LEU A 79 1.25 -8.00 0.24
N THR A 80 1.10 -7.62 -1.02
CA THR A 80 0.79 -8.55 -2.12
C THR A 80 1.86 -9.64 -2.24
N THR A 81 3.13 -9.25 -2.26
CA THR A 81 4.25 -10.20 -2.38
C THR A 81 4.28 -11.16 -1.20
N LEU A 82 4.08 -10.62 0.02
CA LEU A 82 4.01 -11.44 1.23
C LEU A 82 2.81 -12.41 1.20
N SER A 83 1.65 -11.99 0.71
CA SER A 83 0.44 -12.86 0.61
C SER A 83 0.63 -14.06 -0.33
N THR A 84 1.56 -13.96 -1.28
CA THR A 84 1.91 -15.03 -2.24
C THR A 84 3.15 -15.83 -1.82
N SER A 85 3.75 -15.50 -0.68
CA SER A 85 4.97 -16.15 -0.18
C SER A 85 4.68 -17.43 0.61
N MET A 86 5.72 -18.18 0.99
CA MET A 86 5.55 -19.45 1.73
C MET A 86 4.95 -19.27 3.13
N ASP A 87 5.12 -18.11 3.77
CA ASP A 87 4.63 -17.82 5.12
C ASP A 87 3.40 -16.89 5.07
N HIS A 88 2.29 -17.46 4.59
CA HIS A 88 1.04 -16.77 4.28
C HIS A 88 0.07 -16.77 5.50
N ASN A 89 0.43 -17.37 6.63
CA ASN A 89 -0.49 -17.45 7.79
C ASN A 89 -0.97 -16.08 8.36
N LEU A 90 -0.30 -14.98 8.02
CA LEU A 90 -0.72 -13.62 8.40
C LEU A 90 -2.16 -13.28 7.96
N PHE A 91 -2.58 -13.70 6.76
CA PHE A 91 -3.88 -13.32 6.22
C PHE A 91 -4.97 -14.38 6.47
N ALA A 92 -4.65 -15.47 7.19
CA ALA A 92 -5.57 -16.56 7.50
C ALA A 92 -6.63 -16.21 8.56
N GLY A 93 -6.58 -15.02 9.15
CA GLY A 93 -7.58 -14.55 10.11
C GLY A 93 -8.94 -14.31 9.45
N HIS A 94 -10.03 -14.76 10.08
CA HIS A 94 -11.40 -14.70 9.55
C HIS A 94 -11.85 -13.29 9.09
N LEU A 95 -11.27 -12.21 9.64
CA LEU A 95 -11.65 -10.83 9.32
C LEU A 95 -10.64 -10.10 8.43
N MET A 96 -9.48 -10.70 8.13
CA MET A 96 -8.40 -10.03 7.41
C MET A 96 -8.84 -9.60 6.01
N ILE A 97 -9.48 -10.50 5.26
CA ILE A 97 -9.99 -10.20 3.92
C ILE A 97 -10.99 -9.05 3.94
N THR A 98 -11.93 -9.06 4.89
CA THR A 98 -12.91 -7.98 5.03
C THR A 98 -12.25 -6.64 5.34
N GLN A 99 -11.26 -6.63 6.24
CA GLN A 99 -10.49 -5.42 6.57
C GLN A 99 -9.68 -4.92 5.36
N ILE A 100 -9.07 -5.80 4.59
CA ILE A 100 -8.37 -5.45 3.32
C ILE A 100 -9.31 -4.81 2.33
N CYS A 101 -10.49 -5.37 2.15
CA CYS A 101 -11.49 -4.79 1.26
C CYS A 101 -11.91 -3.40 1.75
N GLN A 102 -12.24 -3.24 3.03
CA GLN A 102 -12.80 -2.02 3.59
C GLN A 102 -11.78 -0.89 3.75
N ASP A 103 -10.60 -1.20 4.26
CA ASP A 103 -9.62 -0.20 4.67
C ASP A 103 -8.63 0.17 3.56
N ILE A 104 -8.48 -0.71 2.55
CA ILE A 104 -7.46 -0.57 1.51
C ILE A 104 -8.08 -0.53 0.13
N VAL A 105 -8.74 -1.60 -0.29
CA VAL A 105 -9.16 -1.75 -1.68
C VAL A 105 -10.22 -0.72 -2.04
N ILE A 106 -11.28 -0.60 -1.24
CA ILE A 106 -12.36 0.35 -1.51
C ILE A 106 -11.84 1.81 -1.54
N PRO A 107 -11.08 2.30 -0.53
CA PRO A 107 -10.56 3.66 -0.55
C PRO A 107 -9.66 3.99 -1.74
N ILE A 108 -8.92 3.01 -2.26
CA ILE A 108 -7.96 3.22 -3.37
C ILE A 108 -8.64 3.15 -4.73
N VAL A 109 -9.60 2.25 -4.90
CA VAL A 109 -10.32 2.05 -6.18
C VAL A 109 -11.36 3.16 -6.39
N ARG A 110 -11.92 3.70 -5.30
CA ARG A 110 -12.90 4.78 -5.36
C ARG A 110 -12.31 6.01 -6.05
N LEU A 111 -13.10 6.60 -6.94
CA LEU A 111 -12.79 7.90 -7.51
C LEU A 111 -12.71 8.95 -6.40
N ARG A 112 -11.66 9.75 -6.42
CA ARG A 112 -11.50 10.86 -5.49
C ARG A 112 -12.30 12.04 -5.99
N ASP A 113 -12.72 12.92 -5.09
CA ASP A 113 -13.55 14.09 -5.44
C ASP A 113 -12.95 14.90 -6.61
N LYS A 114 -11.62 15.10 -6.64
CA LYS A 114 -10.93 15.78 -7.75
C LYS A 114 -11.10 15.09 -9.10
N ASP A 115 -11.15 13.76 -9.11
CA ASP A 115 -11.26 12.93 -10.30
C ASP A 115 -12.74 12.91 -10.77
N GLU A 116 -13.70 12.93 -9.82
CA GLU A 116 -15.13 13.10 -10.11
C GLU A 116 -15.44 14.48 -10.70
N GLU A 117 -14.88 15.55 -10.13
CA GLU A 117 -15.03 16.90 -10.66
C GLU A 117 -14.41 17.03 -12.05
N LEU A 118 -13.23 16.44 -12.29
CA LEU A 118 -12.65 16.40 -13.62
C LEU A 118 -13.56 15.68 -14.61
N PHE A 119 -14.18 14.57 -14.21
CA PHE A 119 -15.13 13.85 -15.05
C PHE A 119 -16.36 14.72 -15.40
N LYS A 120 -16.92 15.45 -14.43
CA LYS A 120 -18.07 16.35 -14.64
C LYS A 120 -17.73 17.52 -15.57
N VAL A 121 -16.54 18.11 -15.41
CA VAL A 121 -16.12 19.32 -16.14
C VAL A 121 -15.55 18.98 -17.52
N ASN A 122 -14.81 17.88 -17.65
CA ASN A 122 -14.15 17.46 -18.89
C ASN A 122 -13.89 15.95 -18.91
N TYR A 123 -14.93 15.18 -19.24
CA TYR A 123 -14.84 13.71 -19.29
C TYR A 123 -13.81 13.19 -20.30
N ILE A 124 -13.51 13.92 -21.38
CA ILE A 124 -12.50 13.50 -22.36
C ILE A 124 -11.10 13.51 -21.73
N GLU A 125 -10.77 14.57 -20.99
CA GLU A 125 -9.49 14.66 -20.27
C GLU A 125 -9.41 13.62 -19.15
N PHE A 126 -10.53 13.36 -18.45
CA PHE A 126 -10.61 12.27 -17.49
C PHE A 126 -10.27 10.92 -18.15
N ILE A 127 -10.91 10.55 -19.27
CA ILE A 127 -10.67 9.27 -19.97
C ILE A 127 -9.21 9.18 -20.44
N LYS A 128 -8.66 10.27 -20.99
CA LYS A 128 -7.24 10.31 -21.41
C LYS A 128 -6.30 10.04 -20.24
N ARG A 129 -6.55 10.67 -19.09
CA ARG A 129 -5.77 10.42 -17.87
C ARG A 129 -5.99 9.02 -17.33
N ASP A 130 -7.20 8.50 -17.36
CA ASP A 130 -7.48 7.16 -16.86
C ASP A 130 -6.70 6.10 -17.64
N ILE A 131 -6.65 6.22 -18.98
CA ILE A 131 -5.90 5.31 -19.85
C ILE A 131 -4.38 5.49 -19.69
N ALA A 132 -3.90 6.71 -19.41
CA ALA A 132 -2.47 7.04 -19.44
C ALA A 132 -1.79 7.20 -18.06
N SER A 133 -2.53 7.22 -16.94
CA SER A 133 -2.02 7.73 -15.66
C SER A 133 -2.02 6.73 -14.50
N ASP A 134 -1.49 7.22 -13.38
CA ASP A 134 -1.43 6.61 -12.06
C ASP A 134 -2.78 6.13 -11.50
N ILE A 135 -3.92 6.60 -12.03
CA ILE A 135 -5.26 6.09 -11.65
C ILE A 135 -5.35 4.59 -11.94
N HIS A 136 -4.93 4.18 -13.15
CA HIS A 136 -4.87 2.78 -13.54
C HIS A 136 -3.88 1.99 -12.67
N ILE A 137 -2.76 2.61 -12.27
CA ILE A 137 -1.75 1.97 -11.41
C ILE A 137 -2.31 1.69 -10.01
N ARG A 138 -3.03 2.65 -9.40
CA ARG A 138 -3.67 2.48 -8.09
C ARG A 138 -4.73 1.38 -8.09
N GLN A 139 -5.65 1.43 -9.03
CA GLN A 139 -6.71 0.42 -9.14
C GLN A 139 -6.14 -0.96 -9.43
N ARG A 140 -5.17 -1.05 -10.36
CA ARG A 140 -4.48 -2.32 -10.66
C ARG A 140 -3.82 -2.90 -9.41
N ILE A 141 -3.04 -2.11 -8.68
CA ILE A 141 -2.33 -2.58 -7.48
C ILE A 141 -3.30 -3.03 -6.38
N ALA A 142 -4.41 -2.31 -6.17
CA ALA A 142 -5.46 -2.72 -5.24
C ALA A 142 -6.15 -4.04 -5.67
N CYS A 143 -6.30 -4.27 -6.97
CA CYS A 143 -6.81 -5.55 -7.48
C CYS A 143 -5.79 -6.68 -7.30
N GLU A 144 -4.49 -6.42 -7.44
CA GLU A 144 -3.45 -7.45 -7.30
C GLU A 144 -3.35 -7.99 -5.86
N ILE A 145 -3.46 -7.14 -4.83
CA ILE A 145 -3.50 -7.64 -3.44
C ILE A 145 -4.73 -8.53 -3.21
N LEU A 146 -5.91 -8.13 -3.73
CA LEU A 146 -7.14 -8.89 -3.57
C LEU A 146 -7.08 -10.25 -4.29
N LYS A 147 -6.49 -10.28 -5.49
CA LYS A 147 -6.21 -11.55 -6.19
C LYS A 147 -5.23 -12.43 -5.42
N GLY A 148 -4.14 -11.86 -4.89
CA GLY A 148 -3.14 -12.59 -4.11
C GLY A 148 -3.76 -13.25 -2.88
N ILE A 149 -4.66 -12.56 -2.19
CA ILE A 149 -5.38 -13.10 -1.04
C ILE A 149 -6.40 -14.15 -1.49
N ALA A 150 -7.31 -13.82 -2.40
CA ALA A 150 -8.37 -14.75 -2.84
C ALA A 150 -7.86 -16.05 -3.47
N THR A 151 -6.60 -16.08 -3.92
CA THR A 151 -5.97 -17.31 -4.44
C THR A 151 -5.46 -18.22 -3.33
N ASN A 152 -5.10 -17.65 -2.16
CA ASN A 152 -4.37 -18.35 -1.10
C ASN A 152 -5.21 -18.56 0.18
N TYR A 153 -6.39 -17.97 0.31
CA TYR A 153 -7.36 -18.13 1.42
C TYR A 153 -8.79 -18.06 0.91
#